data_AF-A0A957D6Y6-F1
#
_entry.id   AF-A0A957D6Y6-F1
#
_cell.length_a   1.000
_cell.length_b   1.000
_cell.length_c   1.000
_cell.angle_alpha   90.00
_cell.angle_beta   90.00
_cell.angle_gamma   90.00
#
_symmetry.space_group_name_H-M   'P 1'
#
loop_
_entity.id
_entity.type
_entity.pdbx_description
1 polymer ?
#
loop_
_entity_poly.entity_id
_entity_poly.type
_entity_poly.pdbx_seq_one_letter_code
_entity_poly.pdbx_strand_id
1 'polypeptide(L)'
;MTVKRFWSSLLPRAADPLERGRAGLVMITCLGLMAAMAVLILAWLISGDLEWQTAVAGTVMSVILAGFMMLARNGRSRLALWLISGLLFLLITSDAASFGLGSPAAAAYFIPIVLAACGIGLWGGLGMAAAGTTAVWLIAVAAAMDQYTPEMPYEEWHLTFIAPLFTVLFFLVALIVGYWMNYMSNAIRQSEAAKPMPD
;
A
#
# COMPACT_ATOMS: atom_id res chain seq x y z
N MET A 1 5.47 29.96 -4.54
CA MET A 1 6.32 28.81 -4.92
C MET A 1 5.48 27.89 -5.81
N THR A 2 5.80 27.70 -7.08
CA THR A 2 4.96 26.92 -8.01
C THR A 2 5.00 25.43 -7.70
N VAL A 3 3.87 24.74 -7.80
CA VAL A 3 3.72 23.29 -7.54
C VAL A 3 4.80 22.46 -8.26
N LYS A 4 5.11 22.80 -9.52
CA LYS A 4 6.21 22.19 -10.30
C LYS A 4 7.58 22.27 -9.63
N ARG A 5 7.90 23.39 -8.98
CA ARG A 5 9.20 23.63 -8.33
C ARG A 5 9.33 22.87 -7.00
N PHE A 6 8.20 22.63 -6.33
CA PHE A 6 8.15 21.79 -5.13
C PHE A 6 8.36 20.32 -5.49
N TRP A 7 7.64 19.80 -6.50
CA TRP A 7 7.81 18.43 -6.99
C TRP A 7 9.21 18.14 -7.51
N SER A 8 9.83 19.08 -8.23
CA SER A 8 11.20 18.90 -8.72
C SER A 8 12.25 18.89 -7.61
N SER A 9 11.95 19.47 -6.44
CA SER A 9 12.82 19.39 -5.26
C SER A 9 12.68 18.06 -4.49
N LEU A 10 11.51 17.43 -4.57
CA LEU A 10 11.18 16.20 -3.85
C LEU A 10 11.59 14.94 -4.60
N LEU A 11 11.44 14.92 -5.93
CA LEU A 11 11.77 13.75 -6.73
C LEU A 11 13.30 13.52 -6.81
N PRO A 12 13.75 12.26 -6.86
CA PRO A 12 15.17 11.96 -7.06
C PRO A 12 15.67 12.57 -8.38
N ARG A 13 16.94 13.00 -8.41
CA ARG A 13 17.66 13.39 -9.64
C ARG A 13 18.06 12.16 -10.47
N ALA A 14 17.24 11.10 -10.48
CA ALA A 14 17.51 9.92 -11.28
C ALA A 14 17.29 10.23 -12.76
N ALA A 15 18.22 9.78 -13.62
CA ALA A 15 18.09 9.88 -15.06
C ALA A 15 17.01 8.92 -15.61
N ASP A 16 16.78 7.80 -14.93
CA ASP A 16 15.77 6.80 -15.33
C ASP A 16 14.34 7.28 -14.96
N PRO A 17 13.45 7.45 -15.94
CA PRO A 17 12.06 7.87 -15.70
C PRO A 17 11.27 6.87 -14.85
N LEU A 18 11.58 5.57 -14.90
CA LEU A 18 10.89 4.54 -14.12
C LEU A 18 11.22 4.67 -12.63
N GLU A 19 12.49 4.85 -12.27
CA GLU A 19 12.89 5.08 -10.88
C GLU A 19 12.33 6.38 -10.32
N ARG A 20 12.25 7.43 -11.15
CA ARG A 20 11.63 8.69 -10.77
C ARG A 20 10.12 8.54 -10.51
N GLY A 21 9.42 7.76 -11.35
CA GLY A 21 8.01 7.44 -11.17
C GLY A 21 7.75 6.66 -9.88
N ARG A 22 8.55 5.62 -9.61
CA ARG A 22 8.47 4.82 -8.37
C ARG A 22 8.68 5.66 -7.13
N ALA A 23 9.72 6.50 -7.12
CA ALA A 23 9.98 7.38 -5.99
C ALA A 23 8.83 8.38 -5.81
N GLY A 24 8.29 8.94 -6.89
CA GLY A 24 7.12 9.82 -6.84
C GLY A 24 5.89 9.14 -6.21
N LEU A 25 5.64 7.88 -6.57
CA LEU A 25 4.57 7.08 -5.99
C LEU A 25 4.74 6.93 -4.47
N VAL A 26 5.92 6.53 -4.00
CA VAL A 26 6.22 6.43 -2.55
C VAL A 26 6.01 7.77 -1.85
N MET A 27 6.54 8.86 -2.43
CA MET A 27 6.42 10.20 -1.84
C MET A 27 4.96 10.63 -1.70
N ILE A 28 4.14 10.45 -2.75
CA ILE A 28 2.71 10.79 -2.73
C ILE A 28 1.99 9.96 -1.67
N THR A 29 2.22 8.65 -1.63
CA THR A 29 1.56 7.76 -0.66
C THR A 29 1.95 8.14 0.77
N CYS A 30 3.24 8.32 1.07
CA CYS A 30 3.69 8.73 2.40
C CYS A 30 3.09 10.08 2.81
N LEU A 31 3.16 11.10 1.95
CA LEU A 31 2.62 12.43 2.25
C LEU A 31 1.10 12.39 2.44
N GLY A 32 0.38 11.64 1.61
CA GLY A 32 -1.06 11.44 1.73
C GLY A 32 -1.44 10.79 3.05
N LEU A 33 -0.73 9.73 3.46
CA LEU A 33 -0.95 9.06 4.74
C LEU A 33 -0.62 9.96 5.94
N MET A 34 0.49 10.70 5.90
CA MET A 34 0.84 11.66 6.94
C MET A 34 -0.21 12.76 7.06
N ALA A 35 -0.71 13.29 5.95
CA ALA A 35 -1.76 14.30 5.93
C ALA A 35 -3.09 13.76 6.48
N ALA A 36 -3.51 12.57 6.04
CA ALA A 36 -4.72 11.93 6.54
C ALA A 36 -4.66 11.70 8.05
N MET A 37 -3.53 11.22 8.54
CA MET A 37 -3.30 11.00 9.96
C MET A 37 -3.28 12.30 10.77
N ALA A 38 -2.65 13.36 10.25
CA ALA A 38 -2.70 14.67 10.88
C ALA A 38 -4.14 15.21 10.98
N VAL A 39 -4.95 15.02 9.92
CA VAL A 39 -6.38 15.39 9.94
C VAL A 39 -7.15 14.59 11.00
N LEU A 40 -6.93 13.28 11.09
CA LEU A 40 -7.58 12.44 12.12
C LEU A 40 -7.18 12.84 13.54
N ILE A 41 -5.89 13.08 13.79
CA ILE A 41 -5.39 13.54 15.10
C ILE A 41 -6.01 14.89 15.45
N LEU A 42 -6.09 15.83 14.50
CA LEU A 42 -6.73 17.13 14.73
C LEU A 42 -8.24 16.98 15.01
N ALA A 43 -8.93 16.08 14.30
CA ALA A 43 -10.34 15.82 14.53
C ALA A 43 -10.60 15.30 15.94
N TRP A 44 -9.82 14.31 16.40
CA TRP A 44 -9.93 13.78 17.76
C TRP A 44 -9.49 14.77 18.84
N LEU A 45 -8.51 15.62 18.54
CA LEU A 45 -8.13 16.71 19.44
C LEU A 45 -9.28 17.69 19.64
N ILE A 46 -10.00 18.01 18.56
CA ILE A 46 -11.16 18.93 18.60
C ILE A 46 -12.34 18.29 19.32
N SER A 47 -12.60 16.98 19.13
CA SER A 47 -13.71 16.29 19.80
C SER A 47 -13.43 16.02 21.29
N GLY A 48 -12.15 16.03 21.71
CA GLY A 48 -11.73 15.71 23.06
C GLY A 48 -11.47 14.21 23.28
N ASP A 49 -11.53 13.39 22.22
CA ASP A 49 -11.34 11.93 22.26
C ASP A 49 -9.90 11.52 21.94
N LEU A 50 -8.95 12.47 21.91
CA LEU A 50 -7.56 12.16 21.58
C LEU A 50 -6.87 11.46 22.76
N GLU A 51 -6.73 10.16 22.62
CA GLU A 51 -5.84 9.36 23.47
C GLU A 51 -4.37 9.62 23.15
N TRP A 52 -3.53 9.65 24.19
CA TRP A 52 -2.09 9.92 24.02
C TRP A 52 -1.40 8.81 23.20
N GLN A 53 -1.86 7.56 23.33
CA GLN A 53 -1.36 6.41 22.58
C GLN A 53 -1.51 6.65 21.07
N THR A 54 -2.67 7.17 20.66
CA THR A 54 -2.98 7.49 19.26
C THR A 54 -2.08 8.59 18.72
N ALA A 55 -1.83 9.64 19.51
CA ALA A 55 -0.92 10.72 19.13
C ALA A 55 0.53 10.22 18.96
N VAL A 56 1.01 9.36 19.88
CA VAL A 56 2.35 8.78 19.80
C VAL A 56 2.47 7.81 18.63
N ALA A 57 1.50 6.93 18.43
CA ALA A 57 1.46 6.02 17.29
C ALA A 57 1.49 6.79 15.97
N GLY A 58 0.72 7.87 15.85
CA GLY A 58 0.72 8.71 14.66
C GLY A 58 2.03 9.45 14.42
N THR A 59 2.71 9.87 15.49
CA THR A 59 4.04 10.49 15.41
C THR A 59 5.08 9.48 14.94
N VAL A 60 5.10 8.28 15.53
CA VAL A 60 6.01 7.19 15.14
C VAL A 60 5.79 6.80 13.69
N MET A 61 4.54 6.62 13.28
CA MET A 61 4.16 6.32 11.90
C MET A 61 4.66 7.40 10.92
N SER A 62 4.51 8.67 11.28
CA SER A 62 5.00 9.80 10.48
C SER A 62 6.52 9.75 10.28
N VAL A 63 7.28 9.40 11.32
CA VAL A 63 8.74 9.25 11.24
C VAL A 63 9.13 8.08 10.32
N ILE A 64 8.44 6.94 10.41
CA ILE A 64 8.68 5.79 9.53
C ILE A 64 8.40 6.15 8.06
N LEU A 65 7.26 6.81 7.78
CA LEU A 65 6.91 7.26 6.44
C LEU A 65 7.93 8.26 5.88
N ALA A 66 8.44 9.17 6.71
CA ALA A 66 9.54 10.06 6.35
C ALA A 66 10.83 9.31 6.01
N GLY A 67 11.13 8.23 6.74
CA GLY A 67 12.23 7.31 6.43
C GLY A 67 12.09 6.66 5.05
N PHE A 68 10.89 6.20 4.69
CA PHE A 68 10.63 5.64 3.36
C PHE A 68 10.77 6.68 2.24
N MET A 69 10.32 7.91 2.50
CA MET A 69 10.53 9.03 1.58
C MET A 69 12.02 9.29 1.34
N MET A 70 12.84 9.35 2.40
CA MET A 70 14.30 9.50 2.28
C MET A 70 14.92 8.33 1.50
N LEU A 71 14.49 7.10 1.77
CA LEU A 71 14.97 5.91 1.08
C LEU A 71 14.67 5.96 -0.43
N ALA A 72 13.45 6.35 -0.79
CA ALA A 72 13.06 6.55 -2.19
C ALA A 72 13.88 7.65 -2.88
N ARG A 73 14.15 8.76 -2.18
CA ARG A 73 14.99 9.87 -2.70
C ARG A 73 16.43 9.45 -2.94
N ASN A 74 16.96 8.53 -2.15
CA ASN A 74 18.31 7.98 -2.28
C ASN A 74 18.43 6.90 -3.38
N GLY A 75 17.45 6.79 -4.27
CA GLY A 75 17.47 5.84 -5.40
C GLY A 75 17.10 4.40 -5.01
N ARG A 76 16.67 4.15 -3.76
CA ARG A 76 16.23 2.84 -3.30
C ARG A 76 14.71 2.72 -3.34
N SER A 77 14.10 3.16 -4.45
CA SER A 77 12.64 3.28 -4.59
C SER A 77 11.91 1.94 -4.47
N ARG A 78 12.47 0.87 -5.05
CA ARG A 78 11.91 -0.50 -4.97
C ARG A 78 11.86 -1.03 -3.54
N LEU A 79 12.92 -0.81 -2.76
CA LEU A 79 12.94 -1.21 -1.36
C LEU A 79 11.91 -0.40 -0.56
N ALA A 80 11.85 0.91 -0.79
CA ALA A 80 10.86 1.77 -0.15
C ALA A 80 9.43 1.32 -0.47
N LEU A 81 9.13 0.93 -1.72
CA LEU A 81 7.85 0.36 -2.14
C LEU A 81 7.50 -0.93 -1.40
N TRP A 82 8.45 -1.87 -1.30
CA TRP A 82 8.23 -3.09 -0.52
C TRP A 82 7.97 -2.80 0.95
N LEU A 83 8.71 -1.87 1.55
CA LEU A 83 8.56 -1.51 2.95
C LEU A 83 7.20 -0.85 3.22
N ILE A 84 6.76 0.08 2.37
CA ILE A 84 5.45 0.72 2.55
C ILE A 84 4.29 -0.25 2.25
N SER A 85 4.38 -1.09 1.21
CA SER A 85 3.38 -2.11 0.92
C SER A 85 3.31 -3.14 2.05
N GLY A 86 4.45 -3.58 2.57
CA GLY A 86 4.53 -4.50 3.70
C GLY A 86 3.99 -3.89 4.98
N LEU A 87 4.34 -2.64 5.29
CA LEU A 87 3.80 -1.93 6.44
C LEU A 87 2.27 -1.81 6.37
N LEU A 88 1.74 -1.37 5.22
CA LEU A 88 0.29 -1.26 5.03
C LEU A 88 -0.39 -2.63 5.16
N PHE A 89 0.19 -3.68 4.58
CA PHE A 89 -0.30 -5.04 4.72
C PHE A 89 -0.36 -5.48 6.19
N LEU A 90 0.68 -5.23 6.98
CA LEU A 90 0.71 -5.58 8.40
C LEU A 90 -0.35 -4.81 9.20
N LEU A 91 -0.50 -3.51 8.95
CA LEU A 91 -1.52 -2.69 9.60
C LEU A 91 -2.93 -3.18 9.27
N ILE A 92 -3.21 -3.44 7.99
CA ILE A 92 -4.49 -3.97 7.52
C ILE A 92 -4.75 -5.36 8.10
N THR A 93 -3.72 -6.20 8.20
CA THR A 93 -3.86 -7.54 8.80
C THR A 93 -4.19 -7.44 10.28
N SER A 94 -3.52 -6.57 11.02
CA SER A 94 -3.81 -6.31 12.42
C SER A 94 -5.23 -5.80 12.62
N ASP A 95 -5.69 -4.89 11.75
CA ASP A 95 -7.03 -4.32 11.77
C ASP A 95 -8.10 -5.39 11.48
N ALA A 96 -7.94 -6.14 10.39
CA ALA A 96 -8.83 -7.23 10.01
C ALA A 96 -8.86 -8.38 11.02
N ALA A 97 -7.73 -8.66 11.70
CA ALA A 97 -7.69 -9.65 12.77
C ALA A 97 -8.42 -9.17 14.02
N SER A 98 -8.32 -7.89 14.37
CA SER A 98 -8.96 -7.32 15.56
C SER A 98 -10.47 -7.21 15.37
N PHE A 99 -10.91 -6.59 14.27
CA PHE A 99 -12.32 -6.35 14.00
C PHE A 99 -13.04 -7.50 13.30
N GLY A 100 -12.30 -8.47 12.74
CA GLY A 100 -12.86 -9.57 11.97
C GLY A 100 -13.09 -9.23 10.49
N LEU A 101 -13.38 -10.27 9.70
CA LEU A 101 -13.51 -10.17 8.24
C LEU A 101 -14.81 -9.55 7.74
N GLY A 102 -15.81 -9.39 8.61
CA GLY A 102 -17.02 -8.63 8.31
C GLY A 102 -16.79 -7.11 8.26
N SER A 103 -15.64 -6.64 8.73
CA SER A 103 -15.27 -5.23 8.69
C SER A 103 -14.77 -4.79 7.30
N PRO A 104 -14.87 -3.50 6.95
CA PRO A 104 -14.29 -2.97 5.71
C PRO A 104 -12.76 -3.09 5.62
N ALA A 105 -12.08 -3.46 6.73
CA ALA A 105 -10.64 -3.65 6.80
C ALA A 105 -10.13 -4.67 5.77
N ALA A 106 -10.88 -5.76 5.55
CA ALA A 106 -10.48 -6.79 4.59
C ALA A 106 -10.43 -6.26 3.14
N ALA A 107 -11.23 -5.24 2.79
CA ALA A 107 -11.12 -4.61 1.48
C ALA A 107 -9.86 -3.73 1.36
N ALA A 108 -9.29 -3.24 2.47
CA ALA A 108 -8.13 -2.36 2.42
C ALA A 108 -6.87 -3.03 1.84
N TYR A 109 -6.80 -4.37 1.80
CA TYR A 109 -5.71 -5.11 1.13
C TYR A 109 -5.53 -4.74 -0.35
N PHE A 110 -6.54 -4.18 -1.02
CA PHE A 110 -6.37 -3.63 -2.37
C PHE A 110 -5.28 -2.56 -2.44
N ILE A 111 -5.08 -1.76 -1.38
CA ILE A 111 -4.11 -0.67 -1.35
C ILE A 111 -2.67 -1.19 -1.52
N PRO A 112 -2.15 -2.09 -0.66
CA PRO A 112 -0.79 -2.60 -0.83
C PRO A 112 -0.61 -3.41 -2.12
N ILE A 113 -1.66 -4.08 -2.62
CA ILE A 113 -1.65 -4.80 -3.91
C ILE A 113 -1.44 -3.82 -5.07
N VAL A 114 -2.26 -2.77 -5.15
CA VAL A 114 -2.18 -1.75 -6.20
C VAL A 114 -0.84 -1.02 -6.13
N LEU A 115 -0.38 -0.69 -4.92
CA LEU A 115 0.92 -0.03 -4.72
C LEU A 115 2.08 -0.89 -5.21
N ALA A 116 2.07 -2.19 -4.92
CA ALA A 116 3.08 -3.12 -5.41
C ALA A 116 2.97 -3.36 -6.92
N ALA A 117 1.76 -3.46 -7.47
CA ALA A 117 1.53 -3.61 -8.90
C ALA A 117 2.04 -2.40 -9.70
N CYS A 118 1.72 -1.18 -9.25
CA CYS A 118 2.16 0.06 -9.86
C CYS A 118 3.66 0.32 -9.68
N GLY A 119 4.20 0.01 -8.51
CA GLY A 119 5.59 0.32 -8.17
C GLY A 119 6.59 -0.72 -8.63
N ILE A 120 6.27 -2.01 -8.50
CA ILE A 120 7.20 -3.13 -8.71
C ILE A 120 6.86 -3.87 -10.01
N GLY A 121 5.58 -3.90 -10.39
CA GLY A 121 5.06 -4.56 -11.58
C GLY A 121 4.16 -5.75 -11.24
N LEU A 122 3.77 -6.52 -12.25
CA LEU A 122 2.81 -7.63 -12.11
C LEU A 122 3.14 -8.60 -10.98
N TRP A 123 4.39 -9.06 -10.90
CA TRP A 123 4.81 -10.00 -9.87
C TRP A 123 4.74 -9.44 -8.45
N GLY A 124 4.99 -8.13 -8.28
CA GLY A 124 4.82 -7.46 -6.99
C GLY A 124 3.35 -7.44 -6.57
N GLY A 125 2.45 -7.11 -7.51
CA GLY A 125 1.01 -7.16 -7.27
C GLY A 125 0.51 -8.57 -6.92
N LEU A 126 0.92 -9.57 -7.69
CA LEU A 126 0.55 -10.98 -7.44
C LEU A 126 1.08 -11.48 -6.09
N GLY A 127 2.30 -11.12 -5.72
CA GLY A 127 2.86 -11.47 -4.41
C GLY A 127 2.04 -10.90 -3.25
N MET A 128 1.63 -9.62 -3.35
CA MET A 128 0.77 -9.01 -2.34
C MET A 128 -0.65 -9.57 -2.35
N ALA A 129 -1.19 -9.95 -3.50
CA ALA A 129 -2.50 -10.59 -3.59
C ALA A 129 -2.50 -11.98 -2.94
N ALA A 130 -1.43 -12.76 -3.14
CA ALA A 130 -1.24 -14.03 -2.45
C ALA A 130 -1.13 -13.82 -0.93
N ALA A 131 -0.33 -12.84 -0.48
CA ALA A 131 -0.20 -12.53 0.94
C ALA A 131 -1.54 -12.10 1.58
N GLY A 132 -2.30 -11.21 0.92
CA GLY A 132 -3.64 -10.78 1.34
C GLY A 132 -4.62 -11.93 1.42
N THR A 133 -4.62 -12.80 0.41
CA THR A 133 -5.42 -14.03 0.39
C THR A 133 -5.08 -14.92 1.58
N THR A 134 -3.80 -15.22 1.79
CA THR A 134 -3.34 -16.04 2.91
C THR A 134 -3.76 -15.45 4.25
N ALA A 135 -3.61 -14.14 4.45
CA ALA A 135 -4.02 -13.48 5.68
C ALA A 135 -5.53 -13.62 5.94
N VAL A 136 -6.36 -13.37 4.93
CA VAL A 136 -7.82 -13.53 5.05
C VAL A 136 -8.21 -14.97 5.40
N TRP A 137 -7.60 -15.96 4.75
CA TRP A 137 -7.86 -17.36 5.07
C TRP A 137 -7.40 -17.73 6.48
N LEU A 138 -6.21 -17.30 6.90
CA LEU A 138 -5.70 -17.57 8.25
C LEU A 138 -6.60 -16.97 9.33
N ILE A 139 -7.05 -15.73 9.14
CA ILE A 139 -7.99 -15.03 10.04
C ILE A 139 -9.31 -15.82 10.11
N ALA A 140 -9.89 -16.19 8.97
CA ALA A 140 -11.14 -16.94 8.92
C ALA A 140 -11.04 -18.32 9.59
N VAL A 141 -9.96 -19.06 9.32
CA VAL A 141 -9.74 -20.41 9.88
C VAL A 141 -9.45 -20.35 11.37
N ALA A 142 -8.60 -19.42 11.81
CA ALA A 142 -8.29 -19.27 13.22
C ALA A 142 -9.53 -18.87 14.05
N ALA A 143 -10.39 -18.00 13.50
CA ALA A 143 -11.67 -17.67 14.13
C ALA A 143 -12.63 -18.87 14.15
N ALA A 144 -12.73 -19.64 13.06
CA ALA A 144 -13.58 -20.84 13.00
C ALA A 144 -13.13 -21.97 13.95
N MET A 145 -11.84 -21.98 14.31
CA MET A 145 -11.26 -22.92 15.28
C MET A 145 -11.25 -22.38 16.72
N ASP A 146 -11.92 -21.26 16.98
CA ASP A 146 -11.95 -20.57 18.28
C ASP A 146 -10.55 -20.25 18.84
N GLN A 147 -9.53 -20.07 17.98
CA GLN A 147 -8.17 -19.73 18.41
C GLN A 147 -8.07 -18.28 18.89
N TYR A 148 -8.99 -17.43 18.48
CA TYR A 148 -9.19 -16.08 18.97
C TYR A 148 -10.62 -15.61 18.68
N THR A 149 -11.07 -14.55 19.35
CA THR A 149 -12.40 -13.97 19.13
C THR A 149 -12.26 -12.54 18.58
N PRO A 150 -12.59 -12.29 17.30
CA PRO A 150 -12.66 -10.93 16.76
C PRO A 150 -13.79 -10.12 17.39
N GLU A 151 -13.70 -8.78 17.32
CA GLU A 151 -14.76 -7.91 17.83
C GLU A 151 -16.09 -8.10 17.10
N MET A 152 -16.08 -8.25 15.77
CA MET A 152 -17.24 -8.72 15.03
C MET A 152 -17.24 -10.25 15.02
N PRO A 153 -18.35 -10.90 15.41
CA PRO A 153 -18.40 -12.35 15.56
C PRO A 153 -18.15 -13.06 14.23
N TYR A 154 -17.55 -14.25 14.34
CA TYR A 154 -17.37 -15.13 13.20
C TYR A 154 -18.72 -15.72 12.77
N GLU A 155 -18.96 -15.71 11.46
CA GLU A 155 -20.04 -16.44 10.80
C GLU A 155 -19.48 -17.39 9.72
N GLU A 156 -20.15 -18.51 9.48
CA GLU A 156 -19.71 -19.59 8.57
C GLU A 156 -19.44 -19.09 7.14
N TRP A 157 -20.20 -18.08 6.69
CA TRP A 157 -20.05 -17.47 5.37
C TRP A 157 -18.73 -16.73 5.19
N HIS A 158 -17.97 -16.46 6.25
CA HIS A 158 -16.61 -15.94 6.13
C HIS A 158 -15.68 -16.92 5.41
N LEU A 159 -15.79 -18.22 5.68
CA LEU A 159 -14.99 -19.26 5.01
C LEU A 159 -15.56 -19.65 3.65
N THR A 160 -16.89 -19.71 3.53
CA THR A 160 -17.53 -20.22 2.31
C THR A 160 -17.74 -19.15 1.23
N PHE A 161 -17.74 -17.86 1.58
CA PHE A 161 -17.96 -16.76 0.64
C PHE A 161 -16.91 -15.64 0.72
N ILE A 162 -16.64 -15.05 1.89
CA ILE A 162 -15.76 -13.87 2.00
C ILE A 162 -14.32 -14.18 1.62
N ALA A 163 -13.70 -15.21 2.19
CA ALA A 163 -12.33 -15.57 1.87
C ALA A 163 -12.15 -15.96 0.39
N PRO A 164 -13.04 -16.79 -0.21
CA PRO A 164 -13.04 -17.02 -1.66
C PRO A 164 -13.23 -15.75 -2.50
N LEU A 165 -14.17 -14.87 -2.14
CA LEU A 165 -14.43 -13.63 -2.86
C LEU A 165 -13.20 -12.71 -2.86
N PHE A 166 -12.61 -12.46 -1.69
CA PHE A 166 -11.40 -11.63 -1.60
C PHE A 166 -10.22 -12.25 -2.32
N THR A 167 -10.08 -13.58 -2.32
CA THR A 167 -9.08 -14.27 -3.14
C THR A 167 -9.22 -13.86 -4.61
N VAL A 168 -10.42 -14.02 -5.18
CA VAL A 168 -10.67 -13.68 -6.58
C VAL A 168 -10.42 -12.21 -6.85
N LEU A 169 -10.94 -11.32 -6.00
CA LEU A 169 -10.80 -9.87 -6.18
C LEU A 169 -9.34 -9.41 -6.08
N PHE A 170 -8.57 -9.90 -5.11
CA PHE A 170 -7.16 -9.54 -4.94
C PHE A 170 -6.33 -9.93 -6.15
N PHE A 171 -6.48 -11.17 -6.64
CA PHE A 171 -5.78 -11.62 -7.83
C PHE A 171 -6.25 -10.87 -9.08
N LEU A 172 -7.54 -10.61 -9.23
CA LEU A 172 -8.07 -9.86 -10.37
C LEU A 172 -7.50 -8.43 -10.41
N VAL A 173 -7.47 -7.72 -9.28
CA VAL A 173 -6.88 -6.37 -9.18
C VAL A 173 -5.40 -6.41 -9.49
N ALA A 174 -4.65 -7.38 -8.94
CA ALA A 174 -3.23 -7.54 -9.23
C ALA A 174 -2.96 -7.78 -10.73
N LEU A 175 -3.79 -8.60 -11.38
CA LEU A 175 -3.68 -8.90 -12.81
C LEU A 175 -3.99 -7.65 -13.66
N ILE A 176 -5.12 -6.98 -13.43
CA ILE A 176 -5.53 -5.81 -14.22
C ILE A 176 -4.48 -4.70 -14.11
N VAL A 177 -4.13 -4.30 -12.88
CA VAL A 177 -3.21 -3.19 -12.64
C VAL A 177 -1.79 -3.58 -13.03
N GLY A 178 -1.34 -4.78 -12.64
CA GLY A 178 0.00 -5.26 -12.91
C GLY A 178 0.28 -5.45 -14.40
N TYR A 179 -0.68 -6.00 -15.16
CA TYR A 179 -0.53 -6.20 -16.60
C TYR A 179 -0.50 -4.86 -17.35
N TRP A 180 -1.39 -3.93 -17.00
CA TRP A 180 -1.37 -2.57 -17.55
C TRP A 180 -0.04 -1.88 -17.32
N MET A 181 0.51 -2.00 -16.10
CA MET A 181 1.78 -1.35 -15.76
C MET A 181 2.98 -1.97 -16.46
N ASN A 182 2.98 -3.29 -16.65
CA ASN A 182 3.98 -3.96 -17.48
C ASN A 182 3.91 -3.50 -18.94
N TYR A 183 2.71 -3.40 -19.51
CA TYR A 183 2.51 -2.91 -20.87
C TYR A 183 3.06 -1.49 -21.05
N MET A 184 2.70 -0.56 -20.15
CA MET A 184 3.19 0.81 -20.16
C MET A 184 4.71 0.90 -20.02
N SER A 185 5.29 0.10 -19.13
CA SER A 185 6.75 0.07 -18.92
C SER A 185 7.49 -0.39 -20.17
N ASN A 186 6.95 -1.39 -20.88
CA ASN A 186 7.53 -1.88 -22.12
C ASN A 186 7.39 -0.87 -23.26
N ALA A 187 6.24 -0.21 -23.38
CA ALA A 187 6.01 0.83 -24.38
C ALA A 187 6.99 2.01 -24.22
N ILE A 188 7.23 2.46 -22.98
CA ILE A 188 8.22 3.52 -22.68
C ILE A 188 9.62 3.08 -23.13
N ARG A 189 10.06 1.87 -22.75
CA ARG A 189 11.38 1.35 -23.14
C ARG A 189 11.56 1.27 -24.66
N GLN A 190 10.53 0.83 -25.38
CA GLN A 190 10.56 0.76 -26.85
C GLN A 190 10.67 2.17 -27.47
N SER A 191 9.95 3.16 -26.93
CA SER A 191 10.04 4.54 -27.41
C SER A 191 11.41 5.19 -27.19
N GLU A 192 12.12 4.82 -26.12
CA GLU A 192 13.48 5.31 -25.85
C GLU A 192 14.50 4.67 -26.80
N ALA A 193 14.35 3.39 -27.09
CA ALA A 193 15.21 2.68 -28.04
C ALA A 193 15.06 3.16 -29.50
N ALA A 194 13.90 3.73 -29.85
CA ALA A 194 13.62 4.23 -31.19
C ALA A 194 14.12 5.66 -31.46
N LYS A 195 14.67 6.37 -30.47
CA LYS A 195 15.21 7.73 -30.69
C LYS A 195 16.52 7.65 -31.49
N PRO A 196 16.66 8.39 -32.61
CA PRO A 196 17.89 8.40 -33.39
C PRO A 196 19.05 8.92 -32.54
N MET A 197 20.25 8.32 -32.71
CA MET A 197 21.46 8.83 -32.07
C MET A 197 21.70 10.26 -32.56
N PRO A 198 21.99 11.21 -31.66
CA PRO A 198 22.40 12.54 -32.07
C PRO A 198 23.73 12.42 -32.83
N ASP A 199 23.73 12.90 -34.08
CA ASP A 199 24.93 13.03 -34.92
C ASP A 199 26.01 13.92 -34.28
#